data_AF-A0A2M6WHS3-F1
#
_entry.id   AF-A0A2M6WHS3-F1
#
_cell.length_a   1.000
_cell.length_b   1.000
_cell.length_c   1.000
_cell.angle_alpha   90.00
_cell.angle_beta   90.00
_cell.angle_gamma   90.00
#
_symmetry.space_group_name_H-M   'P 1'
#
loop_
_entity.id
_entity.type
_entity.pdbx_description
1 polymer ?
#
loop_
_entity_poly.entity_id
_entity_poly.type
_entity_poly.pdbx_seq_one_letter_code
_entity_poly.pdbx_strand_id
1 'polypeptide(L)'
;MPKDLRKPKTRNGGVMSRFAIFEIHPSEMRNTKHPNLKFLDITRKIRNIVHNAQIAEGIIAIAVLHTTATIAMIEREAGLIVNDLADLVTRLVHDQKNCSHDRPHRLERLTKKLNRREPENGVSHLRVMLLNIASSIMVIIHEQKLLLGTWQRIIFIDGDPQNEATRTVAIQIIGE
;
A
#
# COMPACT_ATOMS: atom_id res chain seq x y z
N MET A 1 -16.31 -1.95 5.38
CA MET A 1 -16.71 -2.74 4.18
C MET A 1 -16.04 -2.13 2.97
N PRO A 2 -15.50 -2.91 2.01
CA PRO A 2 -15.03 -2.35 0.74
C PRO A 2 -16.18 -1.59 0.08
N LYS A 3 -15.94 -0.37 -0.42
CA LYS A 3 -16.93 0.32 -1.24
C LYS A 3 -17.08 -0.52 -2.52
N ASP A 4 -18.32 -0.92 -2.81
CA ASP A 4 -18.66 -1.83 -3.91
C ASP A 4 -17.91 -1.50 -5.19
N LEU A 5 -17.45 -2.55 -5.88
CA LEU A 5 -16.89 -2.47 -7.23
C LEU A 5 -17.86 -1.69 -8.12
N ARG A 6 -17.54 -0.43 -8.44
CA ARG A 6 -18.40 0.36 -9.31
C ARG A 6 -18.30 -0.23 -10.71
N LYS A 7 -19.42 -0.70 -11.26
CA LYS A 7 -19.52 -1.12 -12.67
C LYS A 7 -19.42 0.12 -13.56
N PRO A 8 -18.39 0.28 -14.41
CA PRO A 8 -18.46 1.23 -15.51
C PRO A 8 -19.31 0.65 -16.65
N LYS A 9 -19.87 1.55 -17.46
CA LYS A 9 -20.76 1.25 -18.58
C LYS A 9 -20.06 0.33 -19.59
N THR A 10 -20.54 -0.91 -19.74
CA THR A 10 -20.13 -1.84 -20.80
C THR A 10 -20.78 -1.43 -22.12
N ARG A 11 -19.99 -1.33 -23.20
CA ARG A 11 -20.50 -1.44 -24.58
C ARG A 11 -20.20 -2.88 -25.04
N ASN A 12 -21.17 -3.54 -25.68
CA ASN A 12 -21.12 -4.94 -26.09
C ASN A 12 -19.79 -5.32 -26.79
N GLY A 13 -19.17 -6.42 -26.36
CA GLY A 13 -17.92 -6.95 -26.94
C GLY A 13 -16.65 -6.15 -26.60
N GLY A 14 -16.72 -5.21 -25.67
CA GLY A 14 -15.62 -4.30 -25.35
C GLY A 14 -14.96 -4.57 -24.00
N VAL A 15 -13.68 -4.20 -23.93
CA VAL A 15 -12.87 -4.13 -22.71
C VAL A 15 -13.68 -3.61 -21.53
N MET A 16 -13.80 -4.43 -20.50
CA MET A 16 -14.37 -4.10 -19.21
C MET A 16 -13.36 -3.35 -18.35
N SER A 17 -13.88 -2.43 -17.56
CA SER A 17 -13.14 -1.77 -16.48
C SER A 17 -13.82 -2.09 -15.16
N ARG A 18 -13.08 -2.17 -14.05
CA ARG A 18 -13.63 -2.24 -12.70
C ARG A 18 -12.77 -1.41 -11.77
N PHE A 19 -13.43 -0.69 -10.87
CA PHE A 19 -12.75 0.13 -9.88
C PHE A 19 -13.21 -0.25 -8.48
N ALA A 20 -12.25 -0.38 -7.55
CA ALA A 20 -12.53 -0.57 -6.13
C ALA A 20 -11.59 0.27 -5.28
N ILE A 21 -12.06 0.62 -4.08
CA ILE A 21 -11.24 1.15 -3.01
C ILE A 21 -11.54 0.34 -1.76
N PHE A 22 -10.50 -0.01 -1.03
CA PHE A 22 -10.66 -0.55 0.32
C PHE A 22 -9.71 0.12 1.29
N GLU A 23 -10.10 0.07 2.55
CA GLU A 23 -9.32 0.56 3.67
C GLU A 23 -8.61 -0.61 4.38
N ILE A 24 -7.46 -0.31 4.97
CA ILE A 24 -6.69 -1.17 5.86
C ILE A 24 -6.65 -0.48 7.22
N HIS A 25 -7.22 -1.12 8.22
CA HIS A 25 -7.17 -0.63 9.59
C HIS A 25 -5.86 -1.05 10.29
N PRO A 26 -5.32 -0.25 11.21
CA PRO A 26 -4.13 -0.58 12.00
C PRO A 26 -4.23 -1.90 12.76
N SER A 27 -5.43 -2.30 13.16
CA SER A 27 -5.70 -3.59 13.81
C SER A 27 -5.54 -4.80 12.88
N GLU A 28 -5.61 -4.61 11.55
CA GLU A 28 -5.33 -5.69 10.58
C GLU A 28 -3.83 -5.90 10.39
N MET A 29 -3.00 -4.89 10.69
CA MET A 29 -1.57 -4.90 10.40
C MET A 29 -0.76 -5.64 11.46
N ARG A 30 0.30 -6.30 11.00
CA ARG A 30 1.26 -7.04 11.83
C ARG A 30 2.50 -6.19 12.08
N ASN A 31 3.10 -6.37 13.24
CA ASN A 31 4.35 -5.72 13.60
C ASN A 31 5.53 -6.40 12.90
N THR A 32 6.51 -5.61 12.46
CA THR A 32 7.86 -6.11 12.20
C THR A 32 8.68 -6.07 13.50
N LYS A 33 9.96 -6.45 13.44
CA LYS A 33 10.92 -6.24 14.52
C LYS A 33 11.07 -4.75 14.90
N HIS A 34 10.84 -3.83 13.95
CA HIS A 34 10.91 -2.39 14.18
C HIS A 34 9.49 -1.78 14.32
N PRO A 35 9.17 -1.07 15.40
CA PRO A 35 7.81 -0.59 15.67
C PRO A 35 7.30 0.44 14.65
N ASN A 36 8.21 1.09 13.94
CA ASN A 36 7.92 2.09 12.91
C ASN A 36 7.60 1.47 11.54
N LEU A 37 7.59 0.15 11.42
CA LEU A 37 7.23 -0.58 10.22
C LEU A 37 6.20 -1.67 10.55
N LYS A 38 5.05 -1.61 9.88
CA LYS A 38 4.02 -2.64 9.93
C LYS A 38 3.72 -3.17 8.54
N PHE A 39 3.14 -4.35 8.47
CA PHE A 39 2.81 -4.97 7.19
C PHE A 39 1.50 -5.76 7.22
N LEU A 40 0.93 -6.00 6.05
CA LEU A 40 -0.24 -6.84 5.85
C LEU A 40 -0.15 -7.58 4.51
N ASP A 41 -0.29 -8.89 4.53
CA ASP A 41 -0.51 -9.67 3.31
C ASP A 41 -1.93 -9.43 2.78
N ILE A 42 -2.03 -8.66 1.69
CA ILE A 42 -3.30 -8.33 1.05
C ILE A 42 -3.62 -9.26 -0.13
N THR A 43 -2.79 -10.26 -0.42
CA THR A 43 -2.94 -11.17 -1.58
C THR A 43 -4.34 -11.76 -1.68
N ARG A 44 -4.89 -12.27 -0.57
CA ARG A 44 -6.25 -12.83 -0.53
C ARG A 44 -7.33 -11.78 -0.80
N LYS A 45 -7.17 -10.57 -0.25
CA LYS A 45 -8.12 -9.46 -0.46
C LYS A 45 -8.15 -9.07 -1.94
N ILE A 46 -6.98 -9.00 -2.59
CA ILE A 46 -6.88 -8.71 -4.03
C ILE A 46 -7.45 -9.85 -4.89
N ARG A 47 -7.16 -11.12 -4.56
CA ARG A 47 -7.74 -12.29 -5.28
C ARG A 47 -9.26 -12.26 -5.28
N ASN A 48 -9.87 -11.94 -4.13
CA ASN A 48 -11.32 -11.82 -4.03
C ASN A 48 -11.87 -10.67 -4.91
N ILE A 49 -11.15 -9.55 -4.99
CA ILE A 49 -11.52 -8.43 -5.85
C ILE A 49 -11.46 -8.83 -7.33
N VAL A 50 -10.41 -9.55 -7.75
CA VAL A 50 -10.28 -10.08 -9.13
C VAL A 50 -11.40 -11.08 -9.45
N HIS A 51 -11.65 -12.04 -8.56
CA HIS A 51 -12.74 -13.00 -8.72
C HIS A 51 -14.10 -12.30 -8.92
N ASN A 52 -14.38 -11.27 -8.11
CA ASN A 52 -15.64 -10.52 -8.20
C ASN A 52 -15.71 -9.55 -9.39
N ALA A 53 -14.57 -9.23 -10.02
CA ALA A 53 -14.52 -8.34 -11.18
C ALA A 53 -15.18 -8.96 -12.41
N GLN A 54 -15.16 -10.31 -12.49
CA GLN A 54 -15.62 -11.09 -13.64
C GLN A 54 -14.89 -10.67 -14.93
N ILE A 55 -13.57 -10.50 -14.83
CA ILE A 55 -12.64 -10.24 -15.94
C ILE A 55 -11.71 -11.46 -15.99
N ALA A 56 -11.71 -12.18 -17.10
CA ALA A 56 -10.94 -13.40 -17.31
C ALA A 56 -9.49 -13.10 -17.69
N GLU A 57 -9.27 -12.18 -18.61
CA GLU A 57 -7.96 -11.80 -19.12
C GLU A 57 -7.76 -10.29 -18.98
N GLY A 58 -6.64 -9.85 -18.44
CA GLY A 58 -6.36 -8.43 -18.33
C GLY A 58 -5.26 -8.06 -17.35
N ILE A 59 -5.35 -6.85 -16.81
CA ILE A 59 -4.41 -6.32 -15.83
C ILE A 59 -5.15 -5.69 -14.65
N ILE A 60 -4.53 -5.78 -13.48
CA ILE A 60 -4.93 -5.06 -12.27
C ILE A 60 -3.81 -4.14 -11.84
N ALA A 61 -4.12 -2.86 -11.70
CA ALA A 61 -3.29 -1.87 -11.03
C ALA A 61 -3.76 -1.72 -9.57
N ILE A 62 -2.81 -1.78 -8.65
CA ILE A 62 -3.04 -1.74 -7.20
C ILE A 62 -2.21 -0.58 -6.66
N ALA A 63 -2.85 0.51 -6.24
CA ALA A 63 -2.19 1.75 -5.85
C ALA A 63 -2.45 2.08 -4.37
N VAL A 64 -1.39 2.39 -3.63
CA VAL A 64 -1.47 2.96 -2.29
C VAL A 64 -1.68 4.46 -2.41
N LEU A 65 -2.75 4.98 -1.78
CA LEU A 65 -3.06 6.42 -1.80
C LEU A 65 -2.42 7.16 -0.62
N HIS A 66 -1.18 6.79 -0.28
CA HIS A 66 -0.44 7.27 0.88
C HIS A 66 1.04 7.43 0.53
N THR A 67 1.68 8.45 1.07
CA THR A 67 3.09 8.79 0.80
C THR A 67 4.05 8.22 1.84
N THR A 68 3.51 7.58 2.87
CA THR A 68 4.24 6.90 3.96
C THR A 68 3.89 5.41 4.05
N ALA A 69 3.29 4.85 3.00
CA ALA A 69 3.04 3.42 2.85
C ALA A 69 3.28 2.98 1.40
N THR A 70 3.51 1.69 1.18
CA THR A 70 3.79 1.11 -0.15
C THR A 70 3.28 -0.32 -0.27
N ILE A 71 3.38 -0.88 -1.48
CA ILE A 71 3.12 -2.29 -1.77
C ILE A 71 4.40 -2.95 -2.27
N ALA A 72 4.63 -4.18 -1.82
CA ALA A 72 5.70 -5.04 -2.26
C ALA A 72 5.17 -6.35 -2.85
N MET A 73 5.81 -6.83 -3.92
CA MET A 73 5.69 -8.21 -4.36
C MET A 73 6.91 -9.00 -3.88
N ILE A 74 6.72 -9.80 -2.82
CA ILE A 74 7.81 -10.50 -2.14
C ILE A 74 7.31 -11.84 -1.60
N GLU A 75 8.24 -12.71 -1.20
CA GLU A 75 7.91 -13.90 -0.44
C GLU A 75 7.36 -13.54 0.94
N ARG A 76 6.25 -14.19 1.32
CA ARG A 76 5.73 -14.11 2.68
C ARG A 76 6.43 -15.15 3.56
N GLU A 77 7.69 -14.88 3.83
CA GLU A 77 8.48 -15.56 4.84
C GLU A 77 8.63 -14.62 6.04
N ALA A 78 8.48 -15.16 7.25
CA ALA A 78 8.44 -14.35 8.46
C ALA A 78 9.79 -13.69 8.73
N GLY A 79 10.90 -14.41 8.60
CA GLY A 79 12.26 -13.86 8.71
C GLY A 79 12.49 -12.72 7.74
N LEU A 80 12.15 -12.92 6.47
CA LEU A 80 12.38 -11.93 5.41
C LEU A 80 11.64 -10.61 5.67
N ILE A 81 10.34 -10.65 5.99
CA ILE A 81 9.54 -9.42 6.16
C ILE A 81 9.71 -8.83 7.57
N VAL A 82 9.64 -9.66 8.61
CA VAL A 82 9.64 -9.19 10.00
C VAL A 82 11.04 -8.73 10.41
N ASN A 83 12.09 -9.42 9.95
CA ASN A 83 13.47 -9.16 10.37
C ASN A 83 14.27 -8.48 9.25
N ASP A 84 14.54 -9.18 8.15
CA ASP A 84 15.58 -8.76 7.20
C ASP A 84 15.24 -7.45 6.48
N LEU A 85 14.01 -7.32 5.99
CA LEU A 85 13.54 -6.10 5.35
C LEU A 85 13.49 -4.94 6.34
N ALA A 86 12.98 -5.19 7.54
CA ALA A 86 12.87 -4.16 8.57
C ALA A 86 14.25 -3.68 9.06
N ASP A 87 15.20 -4.61 9.22
CA ASP A 87 16.60 -4.32 9.57
C ASP A 87 17.34 -3.60 8.44
N LEU A 88 17.07 -3.93 7.17
CA LEU A 88 17.63 -3.20 6.02
C LEU A 88 17.16 -1.74 6.02
N VAL A 89 15.85 -1.51 6.12
CA VAL A 89 15.29 -0.16 6.08
C VAL A 89 15.79 0.68 7.23
N THR A 90 15.84 0.13 8.44
CA THR A 90 16.29 0.86 9.62
C THR A 90 17.78 1.21 9.55
N ARG A 91 18.61 0.36 8.92
CA ARG A 91 20.02 0.66 8.65
C ARG A 91 20.21 1.74 7.59
N LEU A 92 19.33 1.83 6.60
CA LEU A 92 19.41 2.83 5.53
C LEU A 92 18.78 4.18 5.95
N VAL A 93 17.75 4.11 6.79
CA VAL A 93 16.95 5.26 7.25
C VAL A 93 16.87 5.22 8.76
N HIS A 94 17.78 5.96 9.37
CA HIS A 94 17.81 6.11 10.82
C HIS A 94 16.67 7.02 11.28
N ASP A 95 16.23 6.82 12.52
CA ASP A 95 15.32 7.74 13.19
C ASP A 95 16.02 9.08 13.41
N GLN A 96 15.84 10.00 12.47
CA GLN A 96 16.50 11.31 12.50
C GLN A 96 15.74 12.30 13.37
N LYS A 97 16.34 12.64 14.51
CA LYS A 97 16.00 13.85 15.25
C LYS A 97 16.44 15.04 14.38
N ASN A 98 15.50 15.84 13.86
CA ASN A 98 15.70 17.03 13.00
C ASN A 98 15.62 16.82 11.48
N CYS A 99 14.75 15.92 11.00
CA CYS A 99 14.35 15.95 9.59
C CYS A 99 13.80 17.34 9.21
N SER A 100 14.17 17.85 8.03
CA SER A 100 13.69 19.15 7.53
C SER A 100 12.17 19.25 7.47
N HIS A 101 11.50 18.13 7.23
CA HIS A 101 10.05 18.00 7.23
C HIS A 101 9.45 18.28 8.62
N ASP A 102 10.13 17.84 9.68
CA ASP A 102 9.60 17.83 11.05
C ASP A 102 10.13 19.02 11.89
N ARG A 103 10.73 20.03 11.25
CA ARG A 103 11.29 21.19 11.98
C ARG A 103 10.19 21.99 12.68
N PRO A 104 10.33 22.33 13.98
CA PRO A 104 9.27 22.99 14.75
C PRO A 104 8.72 24.27 14.12
N HIS A 105 9.59 25.17 13.63
CA HIS A 105 9.17 26.42 12.98
C HIS A 105 8.36 26.20 11.69
N ARG A 106 8.65 25.11 10.94
CA ARG A 106 7.88 24.73 9.75
C ARG A 106 6.49 24.26 10.18
N LEU A 107 6.43 23.36 11.16
CA LEU A 107 5.20 22.77 11.67
C LEU A 107 4.28 23.82 12.29
N GLU A 108 4.81 24.75 13.09
CA GLU A 108 4.05 25.86 13.68
C GLU A 108 3.43 26.75 12.59
N ARG A 109 4.25 27.15 11.60
CA ARG A 109 3.80 27.96 10.47
C ARG A 109 2.70 27.25 9.66
N LEU A 110 2.85 25.95 9.39
CA LEU A 110 1.87 25.18 8.64
C LEU A 110 0.60 24.93 9.46
N THR A 111 0.73 24.70 10.77
CA THR A 111 -0.42 24.56 11.67
C THR A 111 -1.28 25.81 11.65
N LYS A 112 -0.66 26.99 11.76
CA LYS A 112 -1.36 28.27 11.65
C LYS A 112 -2.01 28.47 10.27
N LYS A 113 -1.32 28.07 9.19
CA LYS A 113 -1.81 28.25 7.81
C LYS A 113 -2.95 27.29 7.44
N LEU A 114 -2.86 26.03 7.86
CA LEU A 114 -3.75 24.95 7.46
C LEU A 114 -4.87 24.69 8.49
N ASN A 115 -4.80 25.33 9.66
CA ASN A 115 -5.66 25.08 10.81
C ASN A 115 -5.70 23.59 11.21
N ARG A 116 -4.57 22.89 11.07
CA ARG A 116 -4.37 21.49 11.47
C ARG A 116 -2.90 21.20 11.70
N ARG A 117 -2.58 20.32 12.65
CA ARG A 117 -1.21 19.86 12.87
C ARG A 117 -0.84 18.86 11.78
N GLU A 118 0.24 19.12 11.06
CA GLU A 118 0.83 18.15 10.15
C GLU A 118 1.59 17.09 10.96
N PRO A 119 1.50 15.80 10.58
CA PRO A 119 2.25 14.75 11.27
C PRO A 119 3.76 14.95 11.20
N GLU A 120 4.45 14.54 12.27
CA GLU A 120 5.90 14.46 12.33
C GLU A 120 6.35 13.09 11.80
N ASN A 121 6.39 12.98 10.47
CA ASN A 121 6.61 11.70 9.78
C ASN A 121 7.58 11.82 8.59
N GLY A 122 8.46 12.83 8.59
CA GLY A 122 9.45 13.04 7.54
C GLY A 122 10.31 11.82 7.26
N VAL A 123 10.72 11.12 8.34
CA VAL A 123 11.51 9.88 8.24
C VAL A 123 10.69 8.75 7.60
N SER A 124 9.38 8.68 7.87
CA SER A 124 8.51 7.64 7.32
C SER A 124 8.38 7.73 5.80
N HIS A 125 8.36 8.95 5.23
CA HIS A 125 8.46 9.16 3.79
C HIS A 125 9.76 8.57 3.22
N LEU A 126 10.89 8.79 3.90
CA LEU A 126 12.19 8.27 3.47
C LEU A 126 12.25 6.74 3.55
N ARG A 127 11.70 6.13 4.61
CA ARG A 127 11.62 4.67 4.75
C ARG A 127 10.89 4.06 3.56
N VAL A 128 9.72 4.60 3.23
CA VAL A 128 8.87 4.10 2.14
C VAL A 128 9.47 4.39 0.77
N MET A 129 10.11 5.55 0.58
CA MET A 129 10.82 5.91 -0.65
C MET A 129 12.08 5.06 -0.88
N LEU A 130 12.75 4.58 0.17
CA LEU A 130 13.88 3.65 0.01
C LEU A 130 13.41 2.21 -0.15
N LEU A 131 12.29 1.86 0.47
CA LEU A 131 11.54 0.64 0.17
C LEU A 131 10.90 0.62 -1.21
N ASN A 132 11.17 1.60 -2.10
CA ASN A 132 10.40 1.89 -3.33
C ASN A 132 10.37 0.72 -4.32
N ILE A 133 9.54 -0.26 -3.97
CA ILE A 133 9.01 -1.37 -4.76
C ILE A 133 7.79 -0.87 -5.58
N ALA A 134 7.53 0.46 -5.55
CA ALA A 134 6.45 1.24 -6.17
C ALA A 134 5.19 1.46 -5.31
N SER A 135 4.71 2.72 -5.32
CA SER A 135 3.40 3.11 -4.75
C SER A 135 2.22 2.47 -5.47
N SER A 136 2.47 1.87 -6.63
CA SER A 136 1.53 1.01 -7.32
C SER A 136 2.23 -0.17 -8.00
N ILE A 137 1.55 -1.31 -8.05
CA ILE A 137 2.00 -2.48 -8.82
C ILE A 137 0.95 -2.85 -9.86
N MET A 138 1.39 -3.44 -10.97
CA MET A 138 0.52 -4.04 -11.98
C MET A 138 0.74 -5.55 -12.01
N VAL A 139 -0.35 -6.31 -12.03
CA VAL A 139 -0.32 -7.78 -12.11
C VAL A 139 -1.24 -8.24 -13.23
N ILE A 140 -0.85 -9.30 -13.93
CA ILE A 140 -1.65 -9.91 -14.99
C ILE A 140 -2.79 -10.71 -14.35
N ILE A 141 -3.96 -10.65 -14.98
CA ILE A 141 -5.09 -11.54 -14.72
C ILE A 141 -5.17 -12.52 -15.90
N HIS A 142 -5.19 -13.81 -15.57
CA HIS A 142 -5.34 -14.90 -16.52
C HIS A 142 -6.32 -15.93 -15.93
N GLU A 143 -7.29 -16.39 -16.71
CA GLU A 143 -8.38 -17.27 -16.26
C GLU A 143 -9.05 -16.80 -14.96
N GLN A 144 -9.35 -15.49 -14.85
CA GLN A 144 -9.94 -14.85 -13.66
C GLN A 144 -9.08 -14.97 -12.39
N LYS A 145 -7.78 -15.21 -12.51
CA LYS A 145 -6.85 -15.34 -11.38
C LYS A 145 -5.69 -14.35 -11.54
N LEU A 146 -5.17 -13.88 -10.41
CA LEU A 146 -3.88 -13.18 -10.40
C LEU A 146 -2.78 -14.15 -10.84
N LEU A 147 -2.05 -13.79 -11.90
CA LEU A 147 -0.86 -14.51 -12.32
C LEU A 147 0.31 -14.10 -11.43
N LEU A 148 0.63 -14.94 -10.44
CA LEU A 148 1.71 -14.76 -9.49
C LEU A 148 2.60 -16.01 -9.50
N GLY A 149 3.91 -15.82 -9.35
CA GLY A 149 4.82 -16.92 -9.07
C GLY A 149 4.50 -17.59 -7.73
N THR A 150 4.96 -18.83 -7.54
CA THR A 150 4.69 -19.67 -6.35
C THR A 150 4.88 -18.93 -5.03
N TRP A 151 5.97 -18.17 -4.93
CA TRP A 151 6.37 -17.46 -3.72
C TRP A 151 5.90 -15.99 -3.70
N GLN A 152 5.38 -15.45 -4.80
CA GLN A 152 4.99 -14.05 -4.84
C GLN A 152 3.71 -13.79 -4.05
N ARG A 153 3.80 -12.84 -3.11
CA ARG A 153 2.68 -12.30 -2.33
C ARG A 153 2.66 -10.79 -2.45
N ILE A 154 1.46 -10.21 -2.38
CA ILE A 154 1.24 -8.77 -2.40
C ILE A 154 1.14 -8.31 -0.95
N ILE A 155 2.19 -7.66 -0.49
CA ILE A 155 2.36 -7.20 0.89
C ILE A 155 2.21 -5.68 0.92
N PHE A 156 1.26 -5.19 1.71
CA PHE A 156 1.18 -3.79 2.09
C PHE A 156 2.17 -3.50 3.22
N ILE A 157 2.91 -2.40 3.14
CA ILE A 157 3.88 -1.97 4.16
C ILE A 157 3.55 -0.53 4.57
N ASP A 158 3.41 -0.31 5.87
CA ASP A 158 3.17 1.00 6.48
C ASP A 158 4.45 1.45 7.20
N GLY A 159 5.03 2.57 6.76
CA GLY A 159 6.20 3.19 7.37
C GLY A 159 5.87 4.25 8.43
N ASP A 160 4.59 4.51 8.66
CA ASP A 160 4.09 5.53 9.56
C ASP A 160 2.88 5.06 10.41
N PRO A 161 2.98 3.92 11.11
CA PRO A 161 1.84 3.30 11.79
C PRO A 161 1.30 4.11 12.99
N GLN A 162 1.94 5.22 13.35
CA GLN A 162 1.60 6.04 14.52
C GLN A 162 0.70 7.23 14.19
N ASN A 163 0.74 7.71 12.94
CA ASN A 163 0.13 9.00 12.57
C ASN A 163 -1.16 8.88 11.75
N GLU A 164 -1.51 7.70 11.26
CA GLU A 164 -2.76 7.51 10.51
C GLU A 164 -3.58 6.32 10.98
N ALA A 165 -4.87 6.59 11.17
CA ALA A 165 -5.82 5.61 11.69
C ALA A 165 -6.31 4.60 10.64
N THR A 166 -6.13 4.87 9.34
CA THR A 166 -6.56 3.98 8.24
C THR A 166 -5.76 4.27 6.98
N ARG A 167 -5.39 3.21 6.25
CA ARG A 167 -4.75 3.31 4.94
C ARG A 167 -5.73 2.96 3.83
N THR A 168 -5.46 3.46 2.63
CA THR A 168 -6.38 3.35 1.49
C THR A 168 -5.64 2.79 0.29
N VAL A 169 -6.21 1.74 -0.30
CA VAL A 169 -5.71 1.11 -1.53
C VAL A 169 -6.78 1.24 -2.59
N ALA A 170 -6.40 1.78 -3.75
CA ALA A 170 -7.21 1.88 -4.94
C ALA A 170 -6.85 0.77 -5.93
N ILE A 171 -7.85 0.24 -6.60
CA ILE A 171 -7.75 -0.85 -7.56
C ILE A 171 -8.39 -0.41 -8.87
N GLN A 172 -7.68 -0.61 -9.97
CA GLN A 172 -8.22 -0.49 -11.31
C GLN A 172 -7.95 -1.79 -12.07
N ILE A 173 -8.99 -2.44 -12.57
CA ILE A 173 -8.89 -3.63 -13.41
C ILE A 173 -9.37 -3.28 -14.80
N ILE A 174 -8.64 -3.70 -15.83
CA ILE A 174 -9.00 -3.50 -17.24
C ILE A 174 -8.74 -4.82 -17.96
N GLY A 175 -9.72 -5.29 -18.73
CA GLY A 175 -9.62 -6.58 -19.41
C GLY A 175 -10.96 -7.05 -19.98
N GLU A 176 -11.03 -8.30 -20.39
CA GLU A 176 -12.23 -8.97 -20.91
C GLU A 176 -12.61 -10.20 -20.09
#